data_AF-A0A093P9I3-F1
#
_entry.id   AF-A0A093P9I3-F1
#
_cell.length_a   1.000
_cell.length_b   1.000
_cell.length_c   1.000
_cell.angle_alpha   90.00
_cell.angle_beta   90.00
_cell.angle_gamma   90.00
#
_symmetry.space_group_name_H-M   'P 1'
#
loop_
_entity.id
_entity.type
_entity.pdbx_description
1 polymer ?
#
loop_
_entity_poly.entity_id
_entity_poly.type
_entity_poly.pdbx_seq_one_letter_code
_entity_poly.pdbx_strand_id
1 'polypeptide(L)'
;QMRTTRKVSVWPVGLVGGRRYERPVVENGKVVGWYTGWRADRPFAIDMAGKFFLTFFPTPLSLQGFAVSLQVILSHPKAVFKRRGSQPGMQESDFLKQITTVEELEPKANNCTKVLVWHTRTEKVNLANEPKYHLDTVSIEV
;
A
#
# COMPACT_ATOMS: atom_id res chain seq x y z
N GLN A 1 10.05 5.00 -11.44
CA GLN A 1 10.72 5.05 -10.11
C GLN A 1 11.02 3.65 -9.57
N MET A 2 10.07 2.70 -9.62
CA MET A 2 10.27 1.34 -9.10
C MET A 2 11.04 0.37 -10.01
N ARG A 3 11.26 0.70 -11.30
CA ARG A 3 11.89 -0.22 -12.27
C ARG A 3 13.35 -0.57 -11.94
N THR A 4 14.04 0.29 -11.18
CA THR A 4 15.46 0.14 -10.84
C THR A 4 15.67 -0.32 -9.40
N THR A 5 14.65 -0.92 -8.78
CA THR A 5 14.73 -1.43 -7.41
C THR A 5 15.63 -2.66 -7.35
N ARG A 6 16.61 -2.65 -6.44
CA ARG A 6 17.53 -3.78 -6.22
C ARG A 6 17.05 -4.70 -5.11
N LYS A 7 16.60 -4.13 -3.99
CA LYS A 7 16.01 -4.87 -2.88
C LYS A 7 14.55 -4.51 -2.69
N VAL A 8 14.29 -3.47 -1.90
CA VAL A 8 12.95 -2.95 -1.61
C VAL A 8 12.99 -1.44 -1.73
N SER A 9 12.12 -0.88 -2.56
CA SER A 9 11.99 0.55 -2.77
C SER A 9 10.74 1.10 -2.13
N VAL A 10 10.81 2.31 -1.58
CA VAL A 10 9.72 2.94 -0.84
C VAL A 10 9.48 4.37 -1.29
N TRP A 11 8.24 4.85 -1.19
CA TRP A 11 7.87 6.21 -1.58
C TRP A 11 6.64 6.73 -0.82
N PRO A 12 6.37 8.05 -0.85
CA PRO A 12 5.17 8.65 -0.26
C PRO A 12 3.88 8.23 -0.96
N VAL A 13 2.82 8.07 -0.18
CA VAL A 13 1.46 7.74 -0.63
C VAL A 13 0.50 8.83 -0.20
N GLY A 14 -0.31 9.34 -1.13
CA GLY A 14 -1.32 10.36 -0.86
C GLY A 14 -2.66 9.77 -0.38
N LEU A 15 -3.45 10.60 0.31
CA LEU A 15 -4.83 10.32 0.77
C LEU A 15 -4.95 9.07 1.65
N VAL A 16 -4.13 9.00 2.69
CA VAL A 16 -4.00 7.77 3.46
C VAL A 16 -3.73 7.99 4.94
N GLY A 17 -4.07 7.00 5.77
CA GLY A 17 -3.98 7.12 7.24
C GLY A 17 -4.80 8.28 7.84
N GLY A 18 -5.83 8.77 7.13
CA GLY A 18 -6.58 9.97 7.52
C GLY A 18 -5.77 11.28 7.36
N ARG A 19 -4.71 11.26 6.54
CA ARG A 19 -3.83 12.40 6.25
C ARG A 19 -3.77 12.68 4.75
N ARG A 20 -3.24 13.86 4.40
CA ARG A 20 -2.97 14.24 3.00
C ARG A 20 -1.97 13.29 2.33
N TYR A 21 -0.98 12.83 3.09
CA TYR A 21 -0.01 11.83 2.66
C TYR A 21 0.66 11.19 3.88
N GLU A 22 1.21 10.00 3.66
CA GLU A 22 2.20 9.37 4.54
C GLU A 22 3.49 9.17 3.77
N ARG A 23 4.64 9.22 4.47
CA ARG A 23 5.95 9.07 3.82
C ARG A 23 7.01 8.42 4.70
N PRO A 24 7.99 7.74 4.10
CA PRO A 24 9.26 7.46 4.77
C PRO A 24 9.98 8.77 5.12
N VAL A 25 10.56 8.82 6.32
CA VAL A 25 11.50 9.88 6.73
C VAL A 25 12.89 9.43 6.34
N VAL A 26 13.57 10.25 5.53
CA VAL A 26 14.86 9.92 4.92
C VAL A 26 15.88 10.93 5.37
N GLU A 27 17.01 10.46 5.90
CA GLU A 27 18.19 11.25 6.24
C GLU A 27 19.42 10.60 5.59
N ASN A 28 20.27 11.41 4.94
CA ASN A 28 21.48 10.93 4.27
C ASN A 28 21.23 9.76 3.29
N GLY A 29 20.08 9.76 2.62
CA GLY A 29 19.69 8.72 1.66
C GLY A 29 19.21 7.39 2.28
N LYS A 30 19.04 7.33 3.61
CA LYS A 30 18.51 6.16 4.32
C LYS A 30 17.20 6.46 5.03
N VAL A 31 16.33 5.46 5.12
CA VAL A 31 15.09 5.57 5.90
C VAL A 31 15.43 5.50 7.39
N VAL A 32 15.05 6.52 8.14
CA VAL A 32 15.26 6.62 9.60
C VAL A 32 13.97 6.53 10.40
N GLY A 33 12.81 6.61 9.72
CA GLY A 33 11.52 6.53 10.37
C GLY A 33 10.36 6.76 9.40
N TRP A 34 9.18 7.00 9.96
CA TRP A 34 7.92 7.06 9.22
C TRP A 34 7.09 8.28 9.64
N TYR A 35 6.64 9.06 8.66
CA TYR A 35 5.64 10.09 8.86
C TYR A 35 4.26 9.48 8.60
N THR A 36 3.65 8.96 9.66
CA THR A 36 2.33 8.31 9.64
C THR A 36 1.45 8.85 10.78
N GLY A 37 0.13 8.83 10.58
CA GLY A 37 -0.84 9.18 11.61
C GLY A 37 -1.18 8.02 12.55
N TRP A 38 -0.77 6.80 12.21
CA TRP A 38 -1.23 5.61 12.88
C TRP A 38 -0.08 4.64 13.16
N ARG A 39 0.18 4.38 14.45
CA ARG A 39 1.19 3.42 14.93
C ARG A 39 2.56 3.58 14.25
N ALA A 40 3.21 4.70 14.56
CA ALA A 40 4.58 4.99 14.09
C ALA A 40 5.64 4.08 14.74
N ASP A 41 5.29 3.37 15.81
CA ASP A 41 6.09 2.36 16.50
C ASP A 41 6.29 1.08 15.67
N ARG A 42 5.58 0.93 14.55
CA ARG A 42 5.74 -0.22 13.67
C ARG A 42 7.08 -0.15 12.93
N PRO A 43 7.78 -1.28 12.78
CA PRO A 43 9.08 -1.32 12.10
C PRO A 43 8.99 -0.90 10.63
N PHE A 44 7.89 -1.20 9.94
CA PHE A 44 7.59 -0.68 8.61
C PHE A 44 6.20 -0.03 8.61
N ALA A 45 6.13 1.23 9.03
CA ALA A 45 4.88 2.00 8.96
C ALA A 45 4.70 2.63 7.56
N ILE A 46 4.75 1.78 6.53
CA ILE A 46 4.30 2.11 5.18
C ILE A 46 2.85 1.67 5.06
N ASP A 47 2.07 2.55 4.45
CA ASP A 47 0.65 2.32 4.31
C ASP A 47 0.32 1.30 3.20
N MET A 48 -0.42 0.27 3.60
CA MET A 48 -1.77 0.07 3.08
C MET A 48 -2.79 0.68 4.01
N ALA A 49 -3.90 1.13 3.44
CA ALA A 49 -5.05 1.75 4.10
C ALA A 49 -5.64 0.88 5.21
N GLY A 50 -4.92 0.82 6.33
CA GLY A 50 -5.10 -0.11 7.41
C GLY A 50 -5.98 0.47 8.49
N LYS A 51 -7.26 0.69 8.15
CA LYS A 51 -8.35 0.70 9.15
C LYS A 51 -9.73 0.53 8.52
N PHE A 52 -9.92 0.97 7.28
CA PHE A 52 -11.23 0.95 6.62
C PHE A 52 -11.42 -0.20 5.62
N PHE A 53 -10.40 -1.02 5.41
CA PHE A 53 -10.45 -2.11 4.43
C PHE A 53 -11.03 -3.42 5.00
N LEU A 54 -10.87 -3.65 6.31
CA LEU A 54 -11.23 -4.94 6.92
C LEU A 54 -12.71 -5.08 7.28
N THR A 55 -13.51 -4.03 7.23
CA THR A 55 -14.93 -4.11 7.62
C THR A 55 -15.92 -4.11 6.45
N PHE A 56 -15.54 -3.78 5.20
CA PHE A 56 -16.58 -3.56 4.17
C PHE A 56 -16.35 -4.01 2.72
N PHE A 57 -15.16 -4.39 2.24
CA PHE A 57 -15.02 -4.78 0.80
C PHE A 57 -13.98 -5.88 0.52
N PRO A 58 -14.29 -6.87 -0.34
CA PRO A 58 -13.39 -7.96 -0.74
C PRO A 58 -12.48 -7.55 -1.91
N THR A 59 -11.94 -6.33 -1.90
CA THR A 59 -11.05 -5.87 -2.97
C THR A 59 -9.58 -6.20 -2.65
N PRO A 60 -8.75 -6.47 -3.68
CA PRO A 60 -7.39 -6.91 -3.51
C PRO A 60 -6.54 -5.87 -2.77
N LEU A 61 -5.78 -6.39 -1.82
CA LEU A 61 -4.63 -5.83 -1.12
C LEU A 61 -3.90 -4.79 -2.01
N SER A 62 -4.14 -3.50 -1.78
CA SER A 62 -3.54 -2.40 -2.55
C SER A 62 -2.17 -1.95 -2.01
N LEU A 63 -1.09 -2.62 -2.43
CA LEU A 63 0.30 -2.30 -2.02
C LEU A 63 0.77 -1.03 -2.73
N GLN A 64 0.45 0.14 -2.16
CA GLN A 64 0.69 1.42 -2.85
C GLN A 64 1.96 2.15 -2.41
N GLY A 65 2.72 1.66 -1.43
CA GLY A 65 3.86 2.38 -0.85
C GLY A 65 5.25 1.77 -1.07
N PHE A 66 5.36 0.57 -1.66
CA PHE A 66 6.65 -0.09 -1.87
C PHE A 66 6.66 -1.02 -3.09
N ALA A 67 7.85 -1.37 -3.56
CA ALA A 67 8.07 -2.45 -4.52
C ALA A 67 9.28 -3.29 -4.10
N VAL A 68 9.24 -4.57 -4.46
CA VAL A 68 10.27 -5.56 -4.15
C VAL A 68 10.87 -6.08 -5.45
N SER A 69 12.20 -6.22 -5.48
CA SER A 69 12.89 -6.88 -6.59
C SER A 69 12.49 -8.36 -6.68
N LEU A 70 12.28 -8.85 -7.89
CA LEU A 70 11.95 -10.25 -8.13
C LEU A 70 13.01 -11.19 -7.54
N GLN A 71 14.28 -10.81 -7.57
CA GLN A 71 15.36 -11.58 -6.98
C GLN A 71 15.16 -11.80 -5.48
N VAL A 72 14.73 -10.77 -4.75
CA VAL A 72 14.48 -10.87 -3.30
C VAL A 72 13.33 -11.82 -3.01
N ILE A 73 12.25 -11.78 -3.81
CA ILE A 73 11.11 -12.69 -3.66
C ILE A 73 11.54 -14.14 -3.91
N LEU A 74 12.30 -14.39 -4.98
CA LEU A 74 12.80 -15.73 -5.29
C LEU A 74 13.78 -16.26 -4.24
N SER A 75 14.58 -15.39 -3.62
CA SER A 75 15.47 -15.75 -2.50
C SER A 75 14.72 -16.04 -1.19
N HIS A 76 13.47 -15.57 -1.05
CA HIS A 76 12.64 -15.78 0.14
C HIS A 76 11.33 -16.51 -0.21
N PRO A 77 11.37 -17.78 -0.66
CA PRO A 77 10.18 -18.49 -1.14
C PRO A 77 9.13 -18.74 -0.04
N LYS A 78 9.51 -18.60 1.23
CA LYS A 78 8.60 -18.72 2.39
C LYS A 78 7.94 -17.39 2.78
N ALA A 79 8.37 -16.26 2.20
CA ALA A 79 7.83 -14.95 2.54
C ALA A 79 6.44 -14.78 1.95
N VAL A 80 5.44 -14.76 2.83
CA VAL A 80 4.03 -14.61 2.46
C VAL A 80 3.33 -13.62 3.36
N PHE A 81 2.25 -13.02 2.85
CA PHE A 81 1.33 -12.22 3.65
C PHE A 81 0.54 -13.12 4.60
N LYS A 82 0.59 -12.83 5.90
CA LYS A 82 -0.15 -13.58 6.92
C LYS A 82 -1.59 -13.06 7.01
N ARG A 83 -2.55 -13.86 6.53
CA ARG A 83 -3.99 -13.50 6.55
C ARG A 83 -4.63 -13.69 7.94
N ARG A 84 -4.18 -14.67 8.73
CA ARG A 84 -4.69 -14.96 10.08
C ARG A 84 -3.65 -14.60 11.13
N GLY A 85 -4.07 -13.91 12.20
CA GLY A 85 -3.23 -13.59 13.36
C GLY A 85 -2.40 -12.30 13.27
N SER A 86 -2.38 -11.61 12.13
CA SER A 86 -1.77 -10.28 12.03
C SER A 86 -2.77 -9.22 12.53
N GLN A 87 -2.31 -8.28 13.34
CA GLN A 87 -3.15 -7.16 13.79
C GLN A 87 -3.56 -6.33 12.56
N PRO A 88 -4.73 -5.66 12.58
CA PRO A 88 -5.11 -4.73 11.51
C PRO A 88 -3.95 -3.79 11.16
N GLY A 89 -3.59 -3.68 9.88
CA GLY A 89 -2.47 -2.85 9.42
C GLY A 89 -1.06 -3.35 9.74
N MET A 90 -0.86 -4.62 10.14
CA MET A 90 0.47 -5.21 10.33
C MET A 90 0.91 -6.11 9.18
N GLN A 91 0.06 -6.36 8.18
CA GLN A 91 0.34 -7.34 7.12
C GLN A 91 1.59 -6.98 6.29
N GLU A 92 1.75 -5.71 5.95
CA GLU A 92 2.89 -5.19 5.19
C GLU A 92 4.16 -5.25 6.03
N SER A 93 4.07 -4.82 7.28
CA SER A 93 5.17 -4.93 8.25
C SER A 93 5.62 -6.38 8.42
N ASP A 94 4.69 -7.31 8.59
CA ASP A 94 5.00 -8.73 8.77
C ASP A 94 5.61 -9.35 7.52
N PHE A 95 5.19 -8.91 6.33
CA PHE A 95 5.79 -9.33 5.05
C PHE A 95 7.19 -8.75 4.85
N LEU A 96 7.36 -7.43 4.99
CA LEU A 96 8.64 -6.74 4.77
C LEU A 96 9.73 -7.22 5.72
N LYS A 97 9.39 -7.50 6.99
CA LYS A 97 10.29 -8.12 7.97
C LYS A 97 10.89 -9.46 7.51
N GLN A 98 10.20 -10.21 6.64
CA GLN A 98 10.68 -11.50 6.17
C GLN A 98 11.69 -11.38 5.04
N ILE A 99 11.81 -10.21 4.40
CA ILE A 99 12.56 -10.05 3.15
C ILE A 99 13.60 -8.92 3.17
N THR A 100 13.51 -7.98 4.11
CA THR A 100 14.43 -6.83 4.17
C THR A 100 14.47 -6.20 5.57
N THR A 101 15.43 -5.30 5.79
CA THR A 101 15.51 -4.43 6.97
C THR A 101 15.29 -2.96 6.59
N VAL A 102 15.08 -2.08 7.58
CA VAL A 102 14.83 -0.65 7.33
C VAL A 102 16.03 0.03 6.65
N GLU A 103 17.26 -0.38 6.97
CA GLU A 103 18.47 0.21 6.39
C GLU A 103 18.69 -0.16 4.92
N GLU A 104 18.08 -1.25 4.47
CA GLU A 104 18.15 -1.74 3.10
C GLU A 104 17.10 -1.13 2.17
N LEU A 105 16.18 -0.35 2.73
CA LEU A 105 15.13 0.33 1.97
C LEU A 105 15.74 1.41 1.07
N GLU A 106 15.33 1.39 -0.18
CA GLU A 106 15.73 2.37 -1.19
C GLU A 106 14.68 3.48 -1.29
N PRO A 107 14.94 4.68 -0.75
CA PRO A 107 14.02 5.80 -0.89
C PRO A 107 13.93 6.24 -2.36
N LYS A 108 12.71 6.32 -2.89
CA LYS A 108 12.43 6.84 -4.24
C LYS A 108 11.70 8.17 -4.15
N ALA A 109 11.22 8.66 -5.29
CA ALA A 109 10.44 9.91 -5.37
C ALA A 109 11.16 11.12 -4.75
N ASN A 110 12.42 11.32 -5.16
CA ASN A 110 13.29 12.41 -4.69
C ASN A 110 13.44 12.40 -3.15
N ASN A 111 14.03 11.34 -2.59
CA ASN A 111 14.15 11.12 -1.14
C ASN A 111 12.82 11.25 -0.39
N CYS A 112 11.77 10.66 -0.95
CA CYS A 112 10.42 10.65 -0.39
C CYS A 112 9.83 12.05 -0.16
N THR A 113 10.16 13.01 -1.03
CA THR A 113 9.60 14.39 -0.98
C THR A 113 8.47 14.63 -1.99
N LYS A 114 8.26 13.72 -2.95
CA LYS A 114 7.20 13.82 -3.95
C LYS A 114 6.18 12.69 -3.79
N VAL A 115 4.89 13.04 -3.84
CA VAL A 115 3.80 12.07 -3.89
C VAL A 115 3.54 11.71 -5.36
N LEU A 116 3.64 10.43 -5.69
CA LEU A 116 3.48 9.91 -7.06
C LEU A 116 2.33 8.90 -7.19
N VAL A 117 1.66 8.59 -6.08
CA VAL A 117 0.60 7.59 -5.97
C VAL A 117 -0.40 8.05 -4.91
N TRP A 118 -1.68 7.79 -5.15
CA TRP A 118 -2.79 8.22 -4.29
C TRP A 118 -3.71 7.06 -4.02
N HIS A 119 -4.08 6.88 -2.76
CA HIS A 119 -5.02 5.87 -2.33
C HIS A 119 -6.46 6.35 -2.55
N THR A 120 -6.91 6.43 -3.79
CA THR A 120 -8.28 6.82 -4.13
C THR A 120 -9.27 5.68 -3.90
N ARG A 121 -10.50 6.01 -3.51
CA ARG A 121 -11.61 5.07 -3.40
C ARG A 121 -12.76 5.59 -4.26
N THR A 122 -13.35 4.71 -5.06
CA THR A 122 -14.59 5.01 -5.77
C THR A 122 -15.73 5.07 -4.77
N GLU A 123 -16.56 6.10 -4.87
CA GLU A 123 -17.79 6.18 -4.09
C GLU A 123 -18.75 5.05 -4.48
N LYS A 124 -19.69 4.73 -3.58
CA LYS A 124 -20.71 3.74 -3.88
C LYS A 124 -21.61 4.27 -5.00
N VAL A 125 -21.72 3.53 -6.09
CA VAL A 125 -22.55 3.92 -7.24
C VAL A 125 -24.00 4.03 -6.81
N ASN A 126 -24.66 5.11 -7.24
CA ASN A 126 -26.08 5.32 -7.03
C ASN A 126 -26.88 4.82 -8.25
N LEU A 127 -27.50 3.64 -8.11
CA LEU A 127 -28.33 3.01 -9.14
C LEU A 127 -29.83 3.11 -8.83
N ALA A 128 -30.26 4.21 -8.19
CA ALA A 128 -31.67 4.38 -7.79
C ALA A 128 -32.65 4.35 -8.96
N ASN A 129 -32.21 4.76 -10.16
CA ASN A 129 -33.04 4.81 -11.37
C ASN A 129 -32.78 3.63 -12.32
N GLU A 130 -32.03 2.61 -11.89
CA GLU A 130 -31.73 1.44 -12.73
C GLU A 130 -33.01 0.62 -12.97
N PRO A 131 -33.45 0.46 -14.23
CA PRO A 131 -34.69 -0.23 -14.53
C PRO A 131 -34.57 -1.73 -14.23
N LYS A 132 -35.48 -2.29 -13.43
CA LYS A 132 -35.51 -3.74 -13.14
C LYS A 132 -36.29 -4.57 -14.16
N TYR A 133 -37.20 -3.93 -14.89
CA TYR A 133 -38.19 -4.62 -15.74
C TYR A 133 -38.12 -4.23 -17.22
N HIS A 134 -37.82 -2.96 -17.52
CA HIS A 134 -37.66 -2.45 -18.89
C HIS A 134 -36.16 -2.27 -19.17
N LEU A 135 -35.47 -3.39 -19.30
CA LEU A 135 -34.04 -3.42 -19.62
C LEU A 135 -33.81 -2.95 -21.06
N ASP A 136 -32.62 -2.40 -21.30
CA ASP A 136 -32.18 -2.10 -22.66
C ASP A 136 -32.12 -3.38 -23.50
N THR A 137 -32.32 -3.22 -24.80
CA THR A 137 -32.30 -4.30 -25.80
C THR A 137 -30.91 -4.84 -26.06
N VAL A 138 -29.86 -4.08 -25.71
CA VAL A 138 -28.46 -4.46 -25.86
C VAL A 138 -27.81 -4.59 -24.49
N SER A 139 -27.06 -5.66 -24.29
CA SER A 139 -26.22 -5.84 -23.10
C SER A 139 -24.94 -5.02 -23.23
N ILE A 140 -24.76 -4.03 -22.36
CA ILE A 140 -23.55 -3.19 -22.31
C ILE A 140 -22.74 -3.58 -21.07
N GLU A 141 -21.44 -3.85 -21.26
CA GLU A 141 -20.49 -4.03 -20.16
C GLU A 141 -20.08 -2.65 -19.60
N VAL A 142 -20.22 -2.47 -18.28
CA VAL A 142 -19.92 -1.25 -17.53
C VAL A 142 -19.01 -1.56 -16.36
#